data_AF-A0A1F7S5Q6-F1
#
_entry.id   AF-A0A1F7S5Q6-F1
#
_cell.length_a   1.000
_cell.length_b   1.000
_cell.length_c   1.000
_cell.angle_alpha   90.00
_cell.angle_beta   90.00
_cell.angle_gamma   90.00
#
_symmetry.space_group_name_H-M   'P 1'
#
loop_
_entity.id
_entity.type
_entity.pdbx_description
1 polymer ?
#
loop_
_entity_poly.entity_id
_entity_poly.type
_entity_poly.pdbx_seq_one_letter_code
_entity_poly.pdbx_strand_id
1 'polypeptide(L)'
;MIEEIASDFYRIEIPLPETLLKFVNSYVIRARERNLIIDTGMYNDKCFNVMQAALKKLDVDLKKTDFFITHCHGDHIGLVSRLTHAGSIVYINELEAQIISKIKTGVLLSEIRAFLLMSGFPEKDPKKILPPRVEREYKTRDTLPFRFVEDTDIIERGEYRFTCVKTPGHSKGHMCLYEPDKKILVAGDHILKDITPGIQGRVDSENPLKEYLSSLDKVYTLDIDT
;
A
#
# COMPACT_ATOMS: atom_id res chain seq x y z
N MET A 1 0.72 -18.15 0.41
CA MET A 1 1.80 -18.86 1.15
C MET A 1 2.10 -18.05 2.42
N ILE A 2 2.58 -18.67 3.51
CA ILE A 2 3.11 -17.94 4.67
C ILE A 2 4.56 -18.37 4.83
N GLU A 3 5.46 -17.41 4.94
CA GLU A 3 6.89 -17.61 5.09
C GLU A 3 7.40 -16.69 6.20
N GLU A 4 8.22 -17.21 7.11
CA GLU A 4 8.94 -16.39 8.08
C GLU A 4 10.25 -15.92 7.42
N ILE A 5 10.39 -14.61 7.20
CA ILE A 5 11.54 -14.01 6.50
C ILE A 5 12.59 -13.49 7.49
N ALA A 6 12.20 -13.24 8.74
CA ALA A 6 13.05 -12.96 9.89
C ALA A 6 12.27 -13.29 11.18
N SER A 7 12.94 -13.30 12.33
CA SER A 7 12.35 -13.60 13.64
C SER A 7 11.03 -12.84 13.86
N ASP A 8 9.91 -13.55 13.95
CA ASP A 8 8.58 -12.95 14.12
C ASP A 8 8.14 -11.97 13.02
N PHE A 9 8.75 -12.06 11.84
CA PHE A 9 8.44 -11.28 10.65
C PHE A 9 8.06 -12.20 9.49
N TYR A 10 6.80 -12.14 9.10
CA TYR A 10 6.19 -13.07 8.16
C TYR A 10 5.75 -12.37 6.88
N ARG A 11 5.97 -13.03 5.74
CA ARG A 11 5.37 -12.70 4.45
C ARG A 11 4.16 -13.57 4.20
N ILE A 12 3.05 -12.96 3.80
CA ILE A 12 1.82 -13.62 3.38
C ILE A 12 1.53 -13.22 1.94
N GLU A 13 1.52 -14.20 1.04
CA GLU A 13 1.05 -13.97 -0.33
C GLU A 13 -0.48 -13.98 -0.36
N ILE A 14 -1.07 -12.82 -0.62
CA ILE A 14 -2.52 -12.63 -0.76
C ILE A 14 -2.87 -12.67 -2.25
N PRO A 15 -3.77 -13.57 -2.70
CA PRO A 15 -4.06 -13.73 -4.13
C PRO A 15 -4.77 -12.50 -4.70
N LEU A 16 -4.46 -12.14 -5.94
CA LEU A 16 -5.12 -11.07 -6.69
C LEU A 16 -5.98 -11.67 -7.81
N PRO A 17 -7.20 -12.18 -7.52
CA PRO A 17 -8.06 -12.76 -8.55
C PRO A 17 -8.51 -11.70 -9.56
N GLU A 18 -8.71 -12.12 -10.81
CA GLU A 18 -9.23 -11.23 -11.88
C GLU A 18 -8.31 -10.02 -12.15
N THR A 19 -7.01 -10.20 -11.94
CA THR A 19 -5.97 -9.23 -12.26
C THR A 19 -4.86 -9.91 -13.06
N LEU A 20 -4.02 -9.11 -13.73
CA LEU A 20 -2.83 -9.64 -14.41
C LEU A 20 -1.74 -10.05 -13.40
N LEU A 21 -1.80 -9.50 -12.18
CA LEU A 21 -0.93 -9.85 -11.06
C LEU A 21 -1.46 -11.10 -10.37
N LYS A 22 -0.56 -11.95 -9.87
CA LYS A 22 -0.93 -13.22 -9.23
C LYS A 22 -1.27 -13.04 -7.76
N PHE A 23 -0.48 -12.25 -7.05
CA PHE A 23 -0.60 -11.98 -5.63
C PHE A 23 0.07 -10.66 -5.27
N VAL A 24 -0.26 -10.14 -4.09
CA VAL A 24 0.48 -9.08 -3.40
C VAL A 24 1.10 -9.66 -2.13
N ASN A 25 2.29 -9.21 -1.76
CA ASN A 25 2.91 -9.56 -0.49
C ASN A 25 2.36 -8.64 0.60
N SER A 26 1.68 -9.22 1.59
CA SER A 26 1.40 -8.57 2.87
C SER A 26 2.42 -9.06 3.89
N TYR A 27 2.87 -8.19 4.79
CA TYR A 27 3.82 -8.58 5.81
C TYR A 27 3.25 -8.41 7.22
N VAL A 28 3.68 -9.25 8.15
CA VAL A 28 3.19 -9.25 9.53
C VAL A 28 4.37 -9.31 10.48
N ILE A 29 4.47 -8.32 11.35
CA ILE A 29 5.38 -8.32 12.49
C ILE A 29 4.56 -8.70 13.72
N ARG A 30 4.87 -9.87 14.29
CA ARG A 30 4.27 -10.35 15.52
C ARG A 30 5.04 -9.79 16.70
N ALA A 31 4.34 -9.19 17.67
CA ALA A 31 4.98 -8.77 18.91
C ALA A 31 4.05 -8.93 20.11
N ARG A 32 4.64 -8.94 21.31
CA ARG A 32 3.92 -9.23 22.56
C ARG A 32 2.82 -8.21 22.88
N GLU A 33 3.10 -6.93 22.68
CA GLU A 33 2.17 -5.86 23.03
C GLU A 33 1.19 -5.56 21.91
N ARG A 34 1.71 -5.43 20.69
CA ARG A 34 0.94 -5.00 19.52
C ARG A 34 1.58 -5.53 18.25
N ASN A 35 0.81 -6.01 17.29
CA ASN A 35 1.30 -6.45 16.00
C ASN A 35 1.32 -5.30 14.99
N LEU A 36 2.00 -5.48 13.87
CA LEU A 36 1.95 -4.59 12.71
C LEU A 36 1.70 -5.41 11.46
N ILE A 37 0.69 -5.03 10.68
CA ILE A 37 0.45 -5.57 9.35
C ILE A 37 0.82 -4.51 8.32
N ILE A 38 1.65 -4.86 7.34
CA ILE A 38 2.07 -4.00 6.24
C ILE A 38 1.35 -4.45 4.98
N ASP A 39 0.48 -3.59 4.46
CA ASP A 39 -0.45 -3.85 3.36
C ASP A 39 -1.38 -5.05 3.59
N THR A 40 -2.50 -5.11 2.90
CA THR A 40 -3.62 -5.96 3.32
C THR A 40 -4.30 -6.75 2.21
N GLY A 41 -4.04 -6.49 0.93
CA GLY A 41 -4.75 -7.14 -0.17
C GLY A 41 -5.99 -6.38 -0.62
N MET A 42 -6.63 -6.90 -1.68
CA MET A 42 -7.83 -6.30 -2.26
C MET A 42 -9.09 -6.51 -1.41
N TYR A 43 -10.03 -5.56 -1.51
CA TYR A 43 -11.37 -5.69 -0.93
C TYR A 43 -12.20 -6.76 -1.67
N ASN A 44 -12.00 -8.03 -1.32
CA ASN A 44 -12.86 -9.15 -1.72
C ASN A 44 -12.74 -10.32 -0.73
N ASP A 45 -13.70 -11.23 -0.75
CA ASP A 45 -13.75 -12.35 0.20
C ASP A 45 -12.62 -13.35 0.02
N LYS A 46 -12.08 -13.50 -1.21
CA LYS A 46 -10.97 -14.41 -1.46
C LYS A 46 -9.69 -13.93 -0.75
N CYS A 47 -9.36 -12.64 -0.88
CA CYS A 47 -8.24 -12.03 -0.16
C CYS A 47 -8.47 -12.12 1.34
N PHE A 48 -9.68 -11.78 1.79
CA PHE A 48 -10.02 -11.76 3.22
C PHE A 48 -9.91 -13.14 3.87
N ASN A 49 -10.40 -14.19 3.21
CA ASN A 49 -10.33 -15.54 3.73
C ASN A 49 -8.88 -16.03 3.85
N VAL A 50 -8.01 -15.70 2.87
CA VAL A 50 -6.58 -16.04 2.94
C VAL A 50 -5.89 -15.26 4.06
N MET A 51 -6.13 -13.95 4.16
CA MET A 51 -5.60 -13.12 5.23
C MET A 51 -6.04 -13.63 6.61
N GLN A 52 -7.34 -13.86 6.85
CA GLN A 52 -7.84 -14.39 8.11
C GLN A 52 -7.23 -15.75 8.47
N ALA A 53 -7.15 -16.68 7.50
CA ALA A 53 -6.55 -17.99 7.74
C ALA A 53 -5.07 -17.87 8.13
N ALA A 54 -4.34 -16.95 7.52
CA ALA A 54 -2.95 -16.70 7.84
C ALA A 54 -2.77 -16.07 9.23
N LEU A 55 -3.54 -15.02 9.55
CA LEU A 55 -3.51 -14.38 10.87
C LEU A 55 -3.89 -15.35 11.99
N LYS A 56 -4.87 -16.23 11.76
CA LYS A 56 -5.23 -17.31 12.70
C LYS A 56 -4.08 -18.31 12.89
N LYS A 57 -3.38 -18.69 11.82
CA LYS A 57 -2.24 -19.62 11.88
C LYS A 57 -1.05 -19.00 12.62
N LEU A 58 -0.86 -17.69 12.52
CA LEU A 58 0.19 -16.92 13.20
C LEU A 58 -0.18 -16.47 14.62
N ASP A 59 -1.40 -16.81 15.09
CA ASP A 59 -1.94 -16.38 16.39
C ASP A 59 -1.92 -14.84 16.58
N VAL A 60 -2.29 -14.11 15.52
CA VAL A 60 -2.32 -12.63 15.52
C VAL A 60 -3.68 -12.14 16.05
N ASP A 61 -3.66 -11.46 17.19
CA ASP A 61 -4.83 -10.76 17.73
C ASP A 61 -5.03 -9.41 17.02
N LEU A 62 -6.05 -9.34 16.15
CA LEU A 62 -6.41 -8.12 15.43
C LEU A 62 -6.83 -6.96 16.35
N LYS A 63 -7.28 -7.22 17.59
CA LYS A 63 -7.58 -6.16 18.56
C LYS A 63 -6.32 -5.44 19.07
N LYS A 64 -5.16 -6.09 18.92
CA LYS A 64 -3.84 -5.55 19.24
C LYS A 64 -3.01 -5.39 17.99
N THR A 65 -3.61 -4.94 16.89
CA THR A 65 -2.92 -4.81 15.61
C THR A 65 -3.12 -3.42 15.02
N ASP A 66 -2.02 -2.82 14.58
CA ASP A 66 -2.03 -1.65 13.71
C ASP A 66 -1.61 -2.04 12.30
N PHE A 67 -1.81 -1.10 11.38
CA PHE A 67 -1.56 -1.27 9.96
C PHE A 67 -0.61 -0.20 9.48
N PHE A 68 0.32 -0.55 8.61
CA PHE A 68 1.07 0.40 7.79
C PHE A 68 0.70 0.16 6.34
N ILE A 69 0.33 1.22 5.64
CA ILE A 69 -0.09 1.15 4.24
C ILE A 69 0.95 1.89 3.42
N THR A 70 1.65 1.14 2.56
CA THR A 70 2.72 1.68 1.71
C THR A 70 2.19 2.76 0.78
N HIS A 71 1.03 2.50 0.18
CA HIS A 71 0.30 3.44 -0.68
C HIS A 71 -1.16 3.02 -0.87
N CYS A 72 -1.97 3.90 -1.47
CA CYS A 72 -3.42 3.73 -1.47
C CYS A 72 -3.98 2.77 -2.52
N HIS A 73 -3.21 2.08 -3.36
CA HIS A 73 -3.79 1.18 -4.37
C HIS A 73 -4.63 0.07 -3.73
N GLY A 74 -5.67 -0.35 -4.45
CA GLY A 74 -6.75 -1.18 -3.90
C GLY A 74 -6.29 -2.54 -3.37
N ASP A 75 -5.19 -3.08 -3.89
CA ASP A 75 -4.52 -4.30 -3.45
C ASP A 75 -3.61 -4.12 -2.23
N HIS A 76 -3.34 -2.89 -1.80
CA HIS A 76 -2.54 -2.63 -0.60
C HIS A 76 -3.45 -2.23 0.57
N ILE A 77 -4.37 -1.28 0.35
CA ILE A 77 -5.26 -0.79 1.41
C ILE A 77 -6.57 -1.58 1.54
N GLY A 78 -6.92 -2.38 0.54
CA GLY A 78 -8.28 -2.87 0.32
C GLY A 78 -8.92 -3.55 1.54
N LEU A 79 -8.22 -4.43 2.25
CA LEU A 79 -8.80 -5.13 3.40
C LEU A 79 -8.72 -4.37 4.72
N VAL A 80 -8.04 -3.22 4.80
CA VAL A 80 -7.88 -2.46 6.06
C VAL A 80 -9.21 -2.28 6.80
N SER A 81 -10.26 -1.84 6.10
CA SER A 81 -11.56 -1.58 6.74
C SER A 81 -12.25 -2.84 7.31
N ARG A 82 -11.87 -4.04 6.82
CA ARG A 82 -12.39 -5.32 7.34
C ARG A 82 -11.56 -5.89 8.48
N LEU A 83 -10.33 -5.41 8.65
CA LEU A 83 -9.35 -5.95 9.60
C LEU A 83 -9.17 -5.03 10.83
N THR A 84 -9.42 -3.73 10.69
CA THR A 84 -9.31 -2.78 11.79
C THR A 84 -10.35 -3.05 12.89
N HIS A 85 -9.93 -2.91 14.14
CA HIS A 85 -10.80 -2.89 15.31
C HIS A 85 -10.77 -1.52 16.00
N ALA A 86 -11.67 -1.33 16.97
CA ALA A 86 -11.63 -0.16 17.84
C ALA A 86 -10.25 -0.03 18.49
N GLY A 87 -9.60 1.11 18.30
CA GLY A 87 -8.26 1.39 18.81
C GLY A 87 -7.12 0.98 17.88
N SER A 88 -7.36 0.35 16.73
CA SER A 88 -6.35 0.17 15.69
C SER A 88 -5.87 1.51 15.15
N ILE A 89 -4.59 1.61 14.80
CA ILE A 89 -4.01 2.74 14.06
C ILE A 89 -3.74 2.28 12.62
N VAL A 90 -3.99 3.15 11.65
CA VAL A 90 -3.60 2.93 10.25
C VAL A 90 -2.58 4.01 9.87
N TYR A 91 -1.31 3.66 9.90
CA TYR A 91 -0.22 4.52 9.44
C TYR A 91 -0.24 4.61 7.91
N ILE A 92 -0.23 5.83 7.38
CA ILE A 92 -0.26 6.10 5.93
C ILE A 92 0.29 7.51 5.67
N ASN A 93 0.81 7.79 4.48
CA ASN A 93 1.19 9.17 4.15
C ASN A 93 -0.05 10.03 3.89
N GLU A 94 0.01 11.32 4.23
CA GLU A 94 -1.12 12.23 4.03
C GLU A 94 -1.54 12.34 2.54
N LEU A 95 -0.58 12.34 1.61
CA LEU A 95 -0.87 12.44 0.17
C LEU A 95 -1.69 11.25 -0.34
N GLU A 96 -1.45 10.04 0.21
CA GLU A 96 -2.22 8.84 -0.11
C GLU A 96 -3.65 8.93 0.46
N ALA A 97 -3.80 9.44 1.68
CA ALA A 97 -5.11 9.70 2.27
C ALA A 97 -5.92 10.76 1.49
N GLN A 98 -5.24 11.79 0.97
CA GLN A 98 -5.85 12.78 0.09
C GLN A 98 -6.31 12.16 -1.24
N ILE A 99 -5.53 11.25 -1.84
CA ILE A 99 -5.94 10.50 -3.03
C ILE A 99 -7.22 9.70 -2.73
N ILE A 100 -7.27 8.98 -1.60
CA ILE A 100 -8.47 8.24 -1.17
C ILE A 100 -9.68 9.17 -1.06
N SER A 101 -9.51 10.35 -0.46
CA SER A 101 -10.58 11.36 -0.34
C SER A 101 -11.05 11.87 -1.71
N LYS A 102 -10.12 12.15 -2.64
CA LYS A 102 -10.46 12.54 -4.01
C LYS A 102 -11.15 11.43 -4.80
N ILE A 103 -10.85 10.16 -4.55
CA ILE A 103 -11.56 9.03 -5.13
C ILE A 103 -13.00 9.00 -4.61
N LYS A 104 -13.19 9.09 -3.28
CA LYS A 104 -14.52 9.07 -2.64
C LYS A 104 -15.44 10.20 -3.12
N THR A 105 -14.86 11.38 -3.39
CA THR A 105 -15.59 12.56 -3.88
C THR A 105 -15.75 12.57 -5.41
N GLY A 106 -15.13 11.65 -6.14
CA GLY A 106 -15.13 11.62 -7.61
C GLY A 106 -14.26 12.69 -8.28
N VAL A 107 -13.54 13.50 -7.50
CA VAL A 107 -12.64 14.54 -8.00
C VAL A 107 -11.48 13.92 -8.78
N LEU A 108 -10.85 12.88 -8.25
CA LEU A 108 -9.73 12.21 -8.94
C LEU A 108 -10.15 11.67 -10.30
N LEU A 109 -11.37 11.12 -10.37
CA LEU A 109 -11.93 10.57 -11.59
C LEU A 109 -12.08 11.64 -12.67
N SER A 110 -12.47 12.84 -12.27
CA SER A 110 -12.64 13.99 -13.15
C SER A 110 -11.29 14.52 -13.64
N GLU A 111 -10.27 14.58 -12.76
CA GLU A 111 -8.89 14.96 -13.10
C GLU A 111 -8.28 14.00 -14.13
N ILE A 112 -8.35 12.68 -13.87
CA ILE A 112 -7.86 11.63 -14.78
C ILE A 112 -8.57 11.73 -16.13
N ARG A 113 -9.90 11.90 -16.14
CA ARG A 113 -10.66 12.03 -17.39
C ARG A 113 -10.20 13.23 -18.21
N ALA A 114 -10.01 14.39 -17.57
CA ALA A 114 -9.54 15.59 -18.26
C ALA A 114 -8.14 15.36 -18.86
N PHE A 115 -7.23 14.75 -18.11
CA PHE A 115 -5.89 14.44 -18.57
C PHE A 115 -5.87 13.44 -19.75
N LEU A 116 -6.70 12.40 -19.71
CA LEU A 116 -6.82 11.43 -20.80
C LEU A 116 -7.33 12.08 -22.10
N LEU A 117 -8.33 12.97 -22.00
CA LEU A 117 -8.83 13.73 -23.15
C LEU A 117 -7.75 14.65 -23.73
N MET A 118 -7.01 15.37 -22.87
CA MET A 118 -5.86 16.17 -23.29
C MET A 118 -4.76 15.33 -23.96
N SER A 119 -4.60 14.08 -23.52
CA SER A 119 -3.63 13.11 -24.06
C SER A 119 -4.10 12.43 -25.35
N GLY A 120 -5.24 12.83 -25.92
CA GLY A 120 -5.75 12.33 -27.20
C GLY A 120 -6.62 11.08 -27.12
N PHE A 121 -7.10 10.69 -25.93
CA PHE A 121 -8.09 9.62 -25.82
C PHE A 121 -9.42 10.04 -26.47
N PRO A 122 -10.09 9.13 -27.22
CA PRO A 122 -11.33 9.47 -27.89
C PRO A 122 -12.45 9.75 -26.88
N GLU A 123 -13.27 10.78 -27.13
CA GLU A 123 -14.40 11.16 -26.27
C GLU A 123 -15.50 10.08 -26.18
N LYS A 124 -15.52 9.11 -27.11
CA LYS A 124 -16.59 8.12 -27.21
C LYS A 124 -16.50 7.08 -26.09
N ASP A 125 -17.45 7.20 -25.17
CA ASP A 125 -17.77 6.35 -24.01
C ASP A 125 -16.87 6.55 -22.76
N PRO A 126 -17.13 7.61 -21.97
CA PRO A 126 -16.41 7.89 -20.72
C PRO A 126 -16.43 6.73 -19.71
N LYS A 127 -17.42 5.83 -19.79
CA LYS A 127 -17.53 4.65 -18.90
C LYS A 127 -16.57 3.53 -19.28
N LYS A 128 -15.97 3.58 -20.47
CA LYS A 128 -14.87 2.69 -20.88
C LYS A 128 -13.49 3.24 -20.55
N ILE A 129 -13.38 4.56 -20.40
CA ILE A 129 -12.13 5.25 -20.05
C ILE A 129 -11.73 4.96 -18.60
N LEU A 130 -12.71 4.75 -17.72
CA LEU A 130 -12.51 4.48 -16.31
C LEU A 130 -13.23 3.19 -15.91
N PRO A 131 -12.49 2.10 -15.62
CA PRO A 131 -13.13 0.83 -15.30
C PRO A 131 -13.96 0.95 -14.01
N PRO A 132 -15.14 0.28 -13.92
CA PRO A 132 -16.00 0.25 -12.72
C PRO A 132 -15.34 -0.23 -11.42
N ARG A 133 -14.09 -0.68 -11.51
CA ARG A 133 -13.30 -1.29 -10.44
C ARG A 133 -12.83 -0.27 -9.41
N VAL A 134 -12.44 0.93 -9.84
CA VAL A 134 -11.97 2.02 -8.94
C VAL A 134 -13.06 2.41 -7.94
N GLU A 135 -14.33 2.51 -8.37
CA GLU A 135 -15.42 2.84 -7.45
C GLU A 135 -15.72 1.74 -6.40
N ARG A 136 -15.38 0.47 -6.67
CA ARG A 136 -15.60 -0.63 -5.72
C ARG A 136 -14.48 -0.73 -4.69
N GLU A 137 -13.23 -0.51 -5.10
CA GLU A 137 -12.05 -0.66 -4.25
C GLU A 137 -12.04 0.33 -3.07
N TYR A 138 -12.67 1.50 -3.23
CA TYR A 138 -12.73 2.55 -2.19
C TYR A 138 -14.14 2.77 -1.62
N LYS A 139 -15.06 1.83 -1.90
CA LYS A 139 -16.46 1.86 -1.44
C LYS A 139 -16.58 1.45 0.03
N THR A 140 -15.77 2.01 0.91
CA THR A 140 -15.84 1.76 2.35
C THR A 140 -16.53 2.93 3.04
N ARG A 141 -17.63 2.61 3.73
CA ARG A 141 -18.51 3.53 4.48
C ARG A 141 -17.91 4.01 5.79
N ASP A 142 -16.69 3.57 6.13
CA ASP A 142 -16.06 3.82 7.42
C ASP A 142 -14.95 4.86 7.31
N THR A 143 -14.89 5.74 8.30
CA THR A 143 -13.75 6.60 8.57
C THR A 143 -12.63 5.73 9.15
N LEU A 144 -11.54 5.55 8.40
CA LEU A 144 -10.38 4.82 8.89
C LEU A 144 -9.59 5.69 9.89
N PRO A 145 -9.03 5.11 10.96
CA PRO A 145 -8.27 5.84 11.97
C PRO A 145 -6.85 6.13 11.47
N PHE A 146 -6.75 6.95 10.41
CA PHE A 146 -5.49 7.29 9.80
C PHE A 146 -4.62 8.08 10.77
N ARG A 147 -3.36 7.65 10.89
CA ARG A 147 -2.27 8.42 11.49
C ARG A 147 -1.26 8.71 10.39
N PHE A 148 -1.04 9.99 10.12
CA PHE A 148 -0.10 10.37 9.08
C PHE A 148 1.33 10.18 9.54
N VAL A 149 2.14 9.64 8.62
CA VAL A 149 3.59 9.52 8.79
C VAL A 149 4.29 10.10 7.57
N GLU A 150 5.43 10.72 7.82
CA GLU A 150 6.28 11.37 6.83
C GLU A 150 7.64 10.66 6.72
N ASP A 151 8.48 11.17 5.84
CA ASP A 151 9.84 10.69 5.68
C ASP A 151 10.60 10.77 7.01
N THR A 152 11.40 9.75 7.31
CA THR A 152 12.22 9.58 8.53
C THR A 152 11.46 9.33 9.83
N ASP A 153 10.11 9.33 9.81
CA ASP A 153 9.32 8.90 10.97
C ASP A 153 9.64 7.44 11.34
N ILE A 154 9.47 7.11 12.62
CA ILE A 154 9.85 5.82 13.16
C ILE A 154 8.62 5.04 13.60
N ILE A 155 8.55 3.77 13.20
CA ILE A 155 7.53 2.81 13.63
C ILE A 155 8.24 1.64 14.30
N GLU A 156 8.00 1.49 15.59
CA GLU A 156 8.56 0.39 16.39
C GLU A 156 7.56 -0.75 16.53
N ARG A 157 8.05 -1.97 16.30
CA ARG A 157 7.28 -3.18 16.59
C ARG A 157 8.14 -4.38 16.96
N GLY A 158 7.93 -4.87 18.18
CA GLY A 158 8.73 -5.98 18.70
C GLY A 158 10.19 -5.57 18.77
N GLU A 159 11.05 -6.32 18.09
CA GLU A 159 12.48 -6.03 17.96
C GLU A 159 12.83 -5.16 16.73
N TYR A 160 11.84 -4.72 15.96
CA TYR A 160 12.04 -3.97 14.72
C TYR A 160 11.83 -2.48 14.93
N ARG A 161 12.75 -1.66 14.41
CA ARG A 161 12.65 -0.20 14.40
C ARG A 161 12.69 0.31 12.96
N PHE A 162 11.52 0.39 12.34
CA PHE A 162 11.40 0.82 10.95
C PHE A 162 11.47 2.33 10.83
N THR A 163 12.29 2.80 9.89
CA THR A 163 12.30 4.17 9.39
C THR A 163 11.41 4.25 8.15
N CYS A 164 10.43 5.15 8.16
CA CYS A 164 9.63 5.48 7.00
C CYS A 164 10.52 6.15 5.95
N VAL A 165 10.53 5.63 4.73
CA VAL A 165 11.28 6.19 3.60
C VAL A 165 10.28 6.59 2.52
N LYS A 166 10.07 7.89 2.35
CA LYS A 166 9.20 8.41 1.29
C LYS A 166 9.87 8.18 -0.07
N THR A 167 9.14 7.52 -0.96
CA THR A 167 9.60 7.11 -2.30
C THR A 167 8.53 7.40 -3.35
N PRO A 168 8.20 8.69 -3.61
CA PRO A 168 7.18 9.05 -4.59
C PRO A 168 7.56 8.62 -6.01
N GLY A 169 6.53 8.44 -6.84
CA GLY A 169 6.67 8.15 -8.28
C GLY A 169 5.65 7.13 -8.75
N HIS A 170 5.60 5.96 -8.10
CA HIS A 170 4.52 4.97 -8.32
C HIS A 170 3.18 5.50 -7.80
N SER A 171 3.18 6.05 -6.58
CA SER A 171 2.12 6.90 -6.04
C SER A 171 2.75 8.09 -5.31
N LYS A 172 1.96 9.13 -5.04
CA LYS A 172 2.47 10.45 -4.59
C LYS A 172 3.07 10.44 -3.19
N GLY A 173 2.52 9.63 -2.31
CA GLY A 173 2.96 9.46 -0.93
C GLY A 173 3.39 8.03 -0.65
N HIS A 174 3.85 7.29 -1.67
CA HIS A 174 4.36 5.93 -1.47
C HIS A 174 5.51 5.94 -0.45
N MET A 175 5.49 4.99 0.48
CA MET A 175 6.51 4.81 1.50
C MET A 175 7.00 3.38 1.58
N CYS A 176 8.32 3.22 1.65
CA CYS A 176 8.95 1.99 2.11
C CYS A 176 9.14 2.04 3.65
N LEU A 177 9.36 0.86 4.25
CA LEU A 177 9.85 0.74 5.62
C LEU A 177 11.24 0.12 5.62
N TYR A 178 12.22 0.85 6.16
CA TYR A 178 13.61 0.41 6.25
C TYR A 178 13.98 0.10 7.70
N GLU A 179 14.46 -1.12 7.95
CA GLU A 179 15.02 -1.53 9.23
C GLU A 179 16.55 -1.62 9.08
N PRO A 180 17.32 -0.69 9.67
CA PRO A 180 18.76 -0.60 9.45
C PRO A 180 19.59 -1.67 10.16
N ASP A 181 19.19 -2.11 11.36
CA ASP A 181 19.98 -3.05 12.17
C ASP A 181 19.93 -4.47 11.60
N LYS A 182 18.82 -4.81 10.96
CA LYS A 182 18.56 -6.07 10.27
C LYS A 182 18.70 -5.96 8.75
N LYS A 183 18.96 -4.76 8.24
CA LYS A 183 19.16 -4.46 6.81
C LYS A 183 17.99 -4.90 5.92
N ILE A 184 16.76 -4.74 6.42
CA ILE A 184 15.53 -5.15 5.71
C ILE A 184 14.85 -3.93 5.12
N LEU A 185 14.44 -4.00 3.85
CA LEU A 185 13.57 -3.02 3.22
C LEU A 185 12.25 -3.67 2.79
N VAL A 186 11.14 -3.21 3.37
CA VAL A 186 9.81 -3.45 2.80
C VAL A 186 9.57 -2.39 1.73
N ALA A 187 9.85 -2.75 0.49
CA ALA A 187 9.90 -1.81 -0.64
C ALA A 187 8.53 -1.40 -1.19
N GLY A 188 7.44 -2.09 -0.82
CA GLY A 188 6.14 -1.90 -1.47
C GLY A 188 6.24 -2.06 -2.98
N ASP A 189 5.63 -1.15 -3.72
CA ASP A 189 5.68 -1.11 -5.19
C ASP A 189 6.78 -0.17 -5.71
N HIS A 190 7.77 0.19 -4.88
CA HIS A 190 8.91 0.98 -5.33
C HIS A 190 9.93 0.14 -6.11
N ILE A 191 10.24 -1.07 -5.62
CA ILE A 191 11.19 -2.01 -6.23
C ILE A 191 10.53 -3.39 -6.31
N LEU A 192 10.38 -3.91 -7.53
CA LEU A 192 9.77 -5.19 -7.81
C LEU A 192 10.76 -6.06 -8.62
N LYS A 193 10.80 -7.37 -8.31
CA LYS A 193 11.81 -8.27 -8.89
C LYS A 193 11.57 -8.57 -10.37
N ASP A 194 10.35 -8.97 -10.72
CA ASP A 194 10.04 -9.56 -12.03
C ASP A 194 9.36 -8.57 -12.99
N ILE A 195 8.90 -7.43 -12.49
CA ILE A 195 8.14 -6.42 -13.24
C ILE A 195 8.58 -5.01 -12.87
N THR A 196 8.29 -4.04 -13.73
CA THR A 196 8.44 -2.61 -13.41
C THR A 196 7.16 -2.10 -12.76
N PRO A 197 7.24 -1.29 -11.68
CA PRO A 197 6.06 -0.68 -11.11
C PRO A 197 5.42 0.32 -12.08
N GLY A 198 4.10 0.47 -11.98
CA GLY A 198 3.37 1.41 -12.83
C GLY A 198 3.68 2.85 -12.47
N ILE A 199 4.32 3.61 -13.36
CA ILE A 199 4.60 5.04 -13.16
C ILE A 199 3.66 5.85 -14.04
N GLN A 200 2.68 6.52 -13.42
CA GLN A 200 1.58 7.17 -14.16
C GLN A 200 1.30 8.57 -13.62
N GLY A 201 1.29 9.54 -14.53
CA GLY A 201 0.80 10.90 -14.24
C GLY A 201 -0.73 10.92 -14.26
N ARG A 202 -1.31 11.74 -13.39
CA ARG A 202 -2.78 11.93 -13.31
C ARG A 202 -3.21 13.28 -13.88
N VAL A 203 -2.29 14.24 -13.96
CA VAL A 203 -2.45 15.55 -14.58
C VAL A 203 -1.15 15.99 -15.26
N ASP A 204 -1.25 16.93 -16.20
CA ASP A 204 -0.12 17.37 -17.05
C ASP A 204 1.04 18.03 -16.27
N SER A 205 0.76 18.60 -15.09
CA SER A 205 1.78 19.23 -14.25
C SER A 205 2.64 18.25 -13.43
N GLU A 206 2.33 16.95 -13.45
CA GLU A 206 3.07 15.93 -12.70
C GLU A 206 4.27 15.40 -13.48
N ASN A 207 5.33 15.02 -12.75
CA ASN A 207 6.48 14.30 -13.32
C ASN A 207 6.86 13.09 -12.45
N PRO A 208 5.99 12.06 -12.40
CA PRO A 208 6.16 10.90 -11.53
C PRO A 208 7.39 10.07 -11.89
N LEU A 209 7.85 10.12 -13.15
CA LEU A 209 9.09 9.44 -13.55
C LEU A 209 10.32 10.09 -12.92
N LYS A 210 10.40 11.42 -12.90
CA LYS A 210 11.49 12.13 -12.21
C LYS A 210 11.48 11.84 -10.71
N GLU A 211 10.30 11.84 -10.10
CA GLU A 211 10.13 11.48 -8.68
C GLU A 211 10.58 10.05 -8.42
N TYR A 212 10.14 9.09 -9.24
CA TYR A 212 10.52 7.68 -9.13
C TYR A 212 12.03 7.47 -9.21
N LEU A 213 12.69 8.09 -10.20
CA LEU A 213 14.14 7.99 -10.35
C LEU A 213 14.89 8.60 -9.15
N SER A 214 14.43 9.75 -8.65
CA SER A 214 15.01 10.37 -7.45
C SER A 214 14.82 9.47 -6.21
N SER A 215 13.69 8.78 -6.12
CA SER A 215 13.40 7.81 -5.06
C SER A 215 14.25 6.54 -5.18
N LEU A 216 14.58 6.10 -6.39
CA LEU A 216 15.53 5.01 -6.61
C LEU A 216 16.94 5.42 -6.15
N ASP A 217 17.41 6.61 -6.51
CA ASP A 217 18.71 7.12 -6.06
C ASP A 217 18.80 7.18 -4.53
N LYS A 218 17.71 7.63 -3.88
CA LYS A 218 17.62 7.64 -2.41
C LYS A 218 17.74 6.24 -1.82
N VAL A 219 16.93 5.28 -2.29
CA VAL A 219 16.92 3.91 -1.76
C VAL A 219 18.22 3.16 -2.07
N TYR A 220 18.89 3.48 -3.17
CA TYR A 220 20.18 2.89 -3.54
C TYR A 220 21.29 3.14 -2.50
N THR A 221 21.14 4.18 -1.66
CA THR A 221 22.10 4.50 -0.60
C THR A 221 21.90 3.71 0.70
N LEU A 222 20.82 2.93 0.81
CA LEU A 222 20.53 2.13 2.00
C LEU A 222 21.37 0.85 2.04
N ASP A 223 21.79 0.44 3.23
CA ASP A 223 22.52 -0.80 3.47
C ASP A 223 21.52 -1.95 3.69
N ILE A 224 21.26 -2.72 2.63
CA ILE A 224 20.21 -3.75 2.58
C ILE A 224 20.86 -5.10 2.24
N ASP A 225 20.48 -6.16 2.97
CA ASP A 225 20.87 -7.53 2.65
C ASP A 225 19.90 -8.11 1.59
N THR A 226 20.47 -8.71 0.52
CA THR A 226 19.71 -9.26 -0.63
C THR A 226 19.72 -10.78 -0.68
#